data_AF-A0A1R4FNE6-F1
#
_entry.id   AF-A0A1R4FNE6-F1
#
_cell.length_a   1.000
_cell.length_b   1.000
_cell.length_c   1.000
_cell.angle_alpha   90.00
_cell.angle_beta   90.00
_cell.angle_gamma   90.00
#
_symmetry.space_group_name_H-M   'P 1'
#
loop_
_entity.id
_entity.type
_entity.pdbx_description
1 polymer ?
#
loop_
_entity_poly.entity_id
_entity_poly.type
_entity_poly.pdbx_seq_one_letter_code
_entity_poly.pdbx_strand_id
1 'polypeptide(L)'
;MIPAPQGLLDQFAAAREASVVSFRQHDSEPTGDGFIVGYSVELRTADGAEEHADVYLNTASRAAADERSLVLTGADGSRVVAWQYPHDPSLPALSAVSFPEAVGHVLEKFGIRAHGASVTLEAYRPGKRAVFRVDAESGRYFIKVVDPASVSAIHGMHGMFLARGVRVPHSLGYADSGMLLLDRLPGDSAAARIADIGGDPRFLSSLDALTLHMAQVPLTGYARASLAKRADWYSSRMRQIAPAFADRTQVLTQAIARIYGDAKQEALVAIHGDMHLGQIFVDPAEPWRIIGVLDIDTAGMGDPADDRGALYGHICVSSLEAAAAGRADADTAFWQMATTLRAGFSDWRVRSIAATHLVGHALATASKQTESGDGVTVRLLDEADSLLRAH
;
A
#
# COMPACT_ATOMS: atom_id res chain seq x y z
N MET A 1 -7.07 12.09 -12.79
CA MET A 1 -6.30 13.27 -13.25
C MET A 1 -7.23 14.47 -13.14
N ILE A 2 -6.82 15.52 -12.44
CA ILE A 2 -7.60 16.77 -12.33
C ILE A 2 -7.42 17.52 -13.65
N PRO A 3 -8.49 17.84 -14.41
CA PRO A 3 -8.39 18.66 -15.61
C PRO A 3 -7.92 20.07 -15.23
N ALA A 4 -6.89 20.59 -15.91
CA ALA A 4 -6.38 21.95 -15.74
C ALA A 4 -6.07 22.37 -14.28
N PRO A 5 -5.09 21.73 -13.61
CA PRO A 5 -4.80 22.00 -12.20
C PRO A 5 -4.28 23.41 -11.90
N GLN A 6 -3.73 24.12 -12.89
CA GLN A 6 -3.23 25.50 -12.74
C GLN A 6 -4.24 26.42 -12.06
N GLY A 7 -5.51 26.43 -12.51
CA GLY A 7 -6.52 27.33 -11.95
C GLY A 7 -6.87 27.07 -10.48
N LEU A 8 -6.70 25.82 -10.01
CA LEU A 8 -6.85 25.49 -8.59
C LEU A 8 -5.60 25.89 -7.79
N LEU A 9 -4.41 25.66 -8.35
CA LEU A 9 -3.15 26.08 -7.71
C LEU A 9 -3.03 27.60 -7.61
N ASP A 10 -3.52 28.35 -8.61
CA ASP A 10 -3.58 29.81 -8.57
C ASP A 10 -4.53 30.31 -7.47
N GLN A 11 -5.70 29.68 -7.31
CA GLN A 11 -6.61 29.98 -6.20
C GLN A 11 -5.94 29.71 -4.84
N PHE A 12 -5.23 28.58 -4.72
CA PHE A 12 -4.47 28.22 -3.52
C PHE A 12 -3.39 29.26 -3.20
N ALA A 13 -2.60 29.66 -4.20
CA ALA A 13 -1.53 30.64 -4.04
C ALA A 13 -2.08 32.05 -3.70
N ALA A 14 -3.14 32.48 -4.39
CA ALA A 14 -3.76 33.78 -4.15
C ALA A 14 -4.32 33.92 -2.73
N ALA A 15 -4.90 32.84 -2.17
CA ALA A 15 -5.36 32.81 -0.78
C ALA A 15 -4.23 32.99 0.26
N ARG A 16 -2.97 32.91 -0.18
CA ARG A 16 -1.75 33.07 0.62
C ARG A 16 -0.91 34.27 0.18
N GLU A 17 -1.49 35.20 -0.58
CA GLU A 17 -0.79 36.38 -1.12
C GLU A 17 0.45 36.02 -1.95
N ALA A 18 0.38 34.90 -2.68
CA ALA A 18 1.44 34.38 -3.54
C ALA A 18 0.94 34.09 -4.97
N SER A 19 1.88 33.83 -5.87
CA SER A 19 1.62 33.42 -7.25
C SER A 19 2.38 32.14 -7.59
N VAL A 20 1.81 31.28 -8.44
CA VAL A 20 2.46 30.05 -8.88
C VAL A 20 3.52 30.38 -9.94
N VAL A 21 4.77 29.98 -9.69
CA VAL A 21 5.88 30.09 -10.65
C VAL A 21 5.93 28.85 -11.54
N SER A 22 5.90 27.69 -10.91
CA SER A 22 5.87 26.40 -11.60
C SER A 22 5.30 25.32 -10.68
N PHE A 23 4.87 24.20 -11.25
CA PHE A 23 4.45 23.06 -10.45
C PHE A 23 4.70 21.75 -11.20
N ARG A 24 4.85 20.67 -10.43
CA ARG A 24 4.99 19.30 -10.95
C ARG A 24 4.14 18.35 -10.12
N GLN A 25 3.28 17.59 -10.79
CA GLN A 25 2.55 16.50 -10.14
C GLN A 25 3.52 15.39 -9.73
N HIS A 26 3.42 14.89 -8.49
CA HIS A 26 4.24 13.78 -8.01
C HIS A 26 3.43 12.66 -7.34
N ASP A 27 2.13 12.85 -7.09
CA ASP A 27 1.28 11.83 -6.47
C ASP A 27 -0.14 11.81 -7.05
N SER A 28 -0.83 10.67 -6.96
CA SER A 28 -2.23 10.50 -7.35
C SER A 28 -2.85 9.28 -6.65
N GLU A 29 -3.74 9.54 -5.70
CA GLU A 29 -4.38 8.53 -4.88
C GLU A 29 -5.92 8.53 -5.07
N PRO A 30 -6.55 7.41 -5.45
CA PRO A 30 -8.01 7.33 -5.50
C PRO A 30 -8.59 7.41 -4.08
N THR A 31 -9.68 8.18 -3.91
CA THR A 31 -10.42 8.33 -2.66
C THR A 31 -11.92 8.50 -2.92
N GLY A 32 -12.76 7.65 -2.33
CA GLY A 32 -14.21 7.71 -2.52
C GLY A 32 -14.63 7.79 -4.00
N ASP A 33 -15.33 8.87 -4.35
CA ASP A 33 -15.78 9.21 -5.70
C ASP A 33 -14.79 10.10 -6.50
N GLY A 34 -13.62 10.41 -5.93
CA GLY A 34 -12.62 11.30 -6.52
C GLY A 34 -11.18 10.84 -6.35
N PHE A 35 -10.26 11.81 -6.38
CA PHE A 35 -8.82 11.61 -6.25
C PHE A 35 -8.20 12.67 -5.34
N ILE A 36 -7.11 12.30 -4.67
CA ILE A 36 -6.15 13.22 -4.10
C ILE A 36 -4.95 13.27 -5.06
N VAL A 37 -4.56 14.46 -5.48
CA VAL A 37 -3.41 14.66 -6.38
C VAL A 37 -2.42 15.61 -5.72
N GLY A 38 -1.16 15.20 -5.65
CA GLY A 38 -0.07 15.95 -5.03
C GLY A 38 0.79 16.69 -6.06
N TYR A 39 1.12 17.94 -5.75
CA TYR A 39 1.92 18.84 -6.58
C TYR A 39 3.04 19.47 -5.75
N SER A 40 4.26 19.43 -6.27
CA SER A 40 5.36 20.27 -5.80
C SER A 40 5.22 21.60 -6.52
N VAL A 41 5.02 22.68 -5.76
CA VAL A 41 4.69 24.01 -6.28
C VAL A 41 5.77 24.99 -5.85
N GLU A 42 6.34 25.69 -6.83
CA GLU A 42 7.17 26.86 -6.60
C GLU A 42 6.26 28.08 -6.56
N LEU A 43 6.24 28.79 -5.43
CA LEU A 43 5.43 29.97 -5.18
C LEU A 43 6.33 31.20 -5.13
N ARG A 44 5.81 32.34 -5.59
CA ARG A 44 6.41 33.66 -5.38
C ARG A 44 5.47 34.52 -4.56
N THR A 45 5.91 34.89 -3.37
CA THR A 45 5.18 35.76 -2.42
C THR A 45 5.17 37.22 -2.90
N ALA A 46 4.31 38.04 -2.29
CA ALA A 46 4.18 39.46 -2.62
C ALA A 46 5.48 40.28 -2.45
N ASP A 47 6.37 39.88 -1.53
CA ASP A 47 7.69 40.47 -1.32
C ASP A 47 8.77 39.91 -2.27
N GLY A 48 8.39 39.00 -3.17
CA GLY A 48 9.26 38.43 -4.20
C GLY A 48 10.09 37.23 -3.74
N ALA A 49 9.92 36.74 -2.50
CA ALA A 49 10.56 35.52 -2.05
C ALA A 49 10.00 34.30 -2.81
N GLU A 50 10.87 33.32 -3.07
CA GLU A 50 10.49 32.04 -3.67
C GLU A 50 10.38 30.97 -2.58
N GLU A 51 9.25 30.27 -2.56
CA GLU A 51 8.92 29.24 -1.59
C GLU A 51 8.52 27.94 -2.29
N HIS A 52 9.05 26.82 -1.82
CA HIS A 52 8.62 25.49 -2.27
C HIS A 52 7.55 24.92 -1.33
N ALA A 53 6.45 24.42 -1.89
CA ALA A 53 5.37 23.80 -1.13
C ALA A 53 4.84 22.53 -1.82
N ASP A 54 4.63 21.46 -1.03
CA ASP A 54 3.87 20.30 -1.50
C ASP A 54 2.38 20.49 -1.19
N VAL A 55 1.58 20.67 -2.25
CA VAL A 55 0.15 20.98 -2.21
C VAL A 55 -0.65 19.78 -2.71
N TYR A 56 -1.70 19.43 -1.98
CA TYR A 56 -2.58 18.31 -2.30
C TYR A 56 -3.98 18.81 -2.58
N LEU A 57 -4.58 18.32 -3.66
CA LEU A 57 -5.94 18.66 -4.08
C LEU A 57 -6.81 17.40 -4.02
N ASN A 58 -7.86 17.43 -3.19
CA ASN A 58 -8.85 16.36 -3.05
C ASN A 58 -10.16 16.73 -3.72
N THR A 59 -10.54 15.95 -4.73
CA THR A 59 -11.76 16.16 -5.53
C THR A 59 -12.95 15.33 -5.08
N ALA A 60 -12.84 14.56 -4.00
CA ALA A 60 -13.98 13.80 -3.49
C ALA A 60 -15.08 14.74 -3.00
N SER A 61 -16.34 14.42 -3.31
CA SER A 61 -17.48 15.30 -2.97
C SER A 61 -17.60 15.56 -1.46
N ARG A 62 -17.18 14.58 -0.65
CA ARG A 62 -17.18 14.63 0.81
C ARG A 62 -15.77 14.72 1.41
N ALA A 63 -14.81 15.29 0.68
CA ALA A 63 -13.47 15.52 1.18
C ALA A 63 -13.47 16.27 2.52
N ALA A 64 -12.79 15.71 3.52
CA ALA A 64 -12.57 16.33 4.82
C ALA A 64 -11.83 17.67 4.64
N ALA A 65 -12.21 18.67 5.42
CA ALA A 65 -11.54 19.96 5.48
C ALA A 65 -11.52 20.42 6.94
N ASP A 66 -10.45 21.08 7.32
CA ASP A 66 -10.26 21.68 8.63
C ASP A 66 -9.89 23.17 8.49
N GLU A 67 -9.50 23.80 9.61
CA GLU A 67 -9.10 25.22 9.65
C GLU A 67 -7.82 25.54 8.83
N ARG A 68 -7.01 24.52 8.46
CA ARG A 68 -5.77 24.69 7.69
C ARG A 68 -5.93 24.33 6.21
N SER A 69 -7.12 23.84 5.85
CA SER A 69 -7.50 23.49 4.50
C SER A 69 -8.14 24.69 3.79
N LEU A 70 -7.99 24.74 2.46
CA LEU A 70 -8.71 25.68 1.60
C LEU A 70 -9.77 24.95 0.80
N VAL A 71 -10.98 25.52 0.73
CA VAL A 71 -12.04 25.01 -0.15
C VAL A 71 -12.01 25.84 -1.44
N LEU A 72 -11.64 25.18 -2.53
CA LEU A 72 -11.49 25.76 -3.86
C LEU A 72 -12.65 25.35 -4.76
N THR A 73 -12.85 26.09 -5.84
CA THR A 73 -13.89 25.81 -6.85
C THR A 73 -13.23 25.38 -8.16
N GLY A 74 -13.55 24.18 -8.63
CA GLY A 74 -13.14 23.66 -9.93
C GLY A 74 -13.82 24.40 -11.09
N ALA A 75 -13.28 24.26 -12.31
CA ALA A 75 -13.81 24.93 -13.50
C ALA A 75 -15.27 24.54 -13.83
N ASP A 76 -15.68 23.34 -13.42
CA ASP A 76 -17.04 22.80 -13.52
C ASP A 76 -17.93 23.13 -12.31
N GLY A 77 -17.45 23.97 -11.39
CA GLY A 77 -18.13 24.29 -10.14
C GLY A 77 -17.99 23.23 -9.04
N SER A 78 -17.21 22.17 -9.27
CA SER A 78 -16.98 21.14 -8.26
C SER A 78 -16.20 21.68 -7.05
N ARG A 79 -16.49 21.14 -5.87
CA ARG A 79 -15.75 21.45 -4.64
C ARG A 79 -14.43 20.69 -4.63
N VAL A 80 -13.33 21.39 -4.40
CA VAL A 80 -11.99 20.80 -4.20
C VAL A 80 -11.44 21.24 -2.85
N VAL A 81 -10.96 20.31 -2.03
CA VAL A 81 -10.25 20.66 -0.79
C VAL A 81 -8.75 20.63 -1.06
N ALA A 82 -8.06 21.70 -0.70
CA ALA A 82 -6.63 21.84 -0.84
C ALA A 82 -5.95 21.98 0.53
N TRP A 83 -4.78 21.36 0.69
CA TRP A 83 -3.92 21.58 1.85
C TRP A 83 -2.44 21.54 1.45
N GLN A 84 -1.59 22.12 2.30
CA GLN A 84 -0.15 22.00 2.21
C GLN A 84 0.32 20.91 3.19
N TYR A 85 1.25 20.04 2.77
CA TYR A 85 1.90 19.13 3.70
C TYR A 85 2.65 19.91 4.80
N PRO A 86 2.56 19.52 6.09
CA PRO A 86 2.00 18.28 6.64
C PRO A 86 0.56 18.41 7.21
N HIS A 87 -0.25 19.35 6.72
CA HIS A 87 -1.59 19.65 7.26
C HIS A 87 -2.71 18.86 6.55
N ASP A 88 -2.55 17.54 6.46
CA ASP A 88 -3.59 16.67 5.88
C ASP A 88 -4.80 16.58 6.82
N PRO A 89 -6.00 17.03 6.42
CA PRO A 89 -7.17 17.06 7.28
C PRO A 89 -7.68 15.66 7.67
N SER A 90 -7.26 14.62 6.94
CA SER A 90 -7.59 13.22 7.27
C SER A 90 -6.58 12.61 8.25
N LEU A 91 -5.45 13.27 8.49
CA LEU A 91 -4.35 12.79 9.33
C LEU A 91 -3.91 13.87 10.35
N PRO A 92 -4.75 14.22 11.34
CA PRO A 92 -4.50 15.36 12.24
C PRO A 92 -3.18 15.25 13.03
N ALA A 93 -2.72 14.04 13.34
CA ALA A 93 -1.45 13.83 14.03
C ALA A 93 -0.20 14.05 13.16
N LEU A 94 -0.34 14.15 11.83
CA LEU A 94 0.79 14.23 10.89
C LEU A 94 1.72 15.40 11.20
N SER A 95 1.17 16.59 11.36
CA SER A 95 1.95 17.80 11.65
C SER A 95 2.75 17.70 12.96
N ALA A 96 2.30 16.90 13.94
CA ALA A 96 2.98 16.74 15.23
C ALA A 96 4.18 15.78 15.15
N VAL A 97 4.32 15.03 14.06
CA VAL A 97 5.35 13.99 13.90
C VAL A 97 6.22 14.20 12.65
N SER A 98 5.91 15.21 11.85
CA SER A 98 6.72 15.60 10.68
C SER A 98 8.00 16.37 11.02
N PHE A 99 8.16 16.84 12.27
CA PHE A 99 9.32 17.64 12.70
C PHE A 99 10.09 16.95 13.84
N PRO A 100 11.45 16.87 13.78
CA PRO A 100 12.26 16.16 14.77
C PRO A 100 12.02 16.57 16.23
N GLU A 101 11.92 17.88 16.50
CA GLU A 101 11.70 18.39 17.85
C GLU A 101 10.36 17.93 18.45
N ALA A 102 9.31 17.90 17.63
CA ALA A 102 7.97 17.47 18.04
C ALA A 102 7.92 15.97 18.32
N VAL A 103 8.63 15.15 17.53
CA VAL A 103 8.74 13.70 17.73
C VAL A 103 9.40 13.37 19.08
N GLY A 104 10.44 14.11 19.48
CA GLY A 104 11.09 13.93 20.77
C GLY A 104 10.08 14.01 21.94
N HIS A 105 9.25 15.05 21.94
CA HIS A 105 8.22 15.26 22.96
C HIS A 105 7.12 14.20 22.93
N VAL A 106 6.78 13.68 21.74
CA VAL A 106 5.83 12.57 21.60
C VAL A 106 6.40 11.31 22.25
N LEU A 107 7.64 10.94 21.95
CA LEU A 107 8.28 9.73 22.47
C LEU A 107 8.49 9.77 23.99
N GLU A 108 8.80 10.94 24.56
CA GLU A 108 8.91 11.11 26.01
C GLU A 108 7.61 10.76 26.76
N LYS A 109 6.43 11.02 26.16
CA LYS A 109 5.13 10.62 26.73
C LYS A 109 4.96 9.09 26.82
N PHE A 110 5.70 8.35 25.99
CA PHE A 110 5.76 6.88 26.03
C PHE A 110 6.97 6.36 26.84
N GLY A 111 7.68 7.25 27.57
CA GLY A 111 8.84 6.89 28.37
C GLY A 111 10.11 6.62 27.55
N ILE A 112 10.12 6.98 26.27
CA ILE A 112 11.25 6.77 25.36
C ILE A 112 12.07 8.06 25.29
N ARG A 113 13.35 7.98 25.67
CA ARG A 113 14.28 9.10 25.55
C ARG A 113 14.66 9.26 24.08
N ALA A 114 14.26 10.38 23.49
CA ALA A 114 14.43 10.66 22.06
C ALA A 114 15.19 11.97 21.79
N HIS A 115 15.95 12.48 22.76
CA HIS A 115 16.81 13.64 22.54
C HIS A 115 17.85 13.32 21.46
N GLY A 116 17.90 14.13 20.40
CA GLY A 116 18.78 13.88 19.26
C GLY A 116 18.34 12.74 18.33
N ALA A 117 17.11 12.23 18.47
CA ALA A 117 16.58 11.22 17.57
C ALA A 117 16.46 11.75 16.12
N SER A 118 16.79 10.90 15.15
CA SER A 118 16.56 11.22 13.74
C SER A 118 15.16 10.76 13.35
N VAL A 119 14.49 11.54 12.50
CA VAL A 119 13.15 11.23 11.99
C VAL A 119 13.22 11.18 10.48
N THR A 120 12.79 10.07 9.90
CA THR A 120 12.72 9.87 8.45
C THR A 120 11.28 9.55 8.06
N LEU A 121 10.74 10.27 7.08
CA LEU A 121 9.47 9.91 6.45
C LEU A 121 9.69 8.68 5.56
N GLU A 122 9.14 7.53 5.95
CA GLU A 122 9.25 6.28 5.19
C GLU A 122 8.19 6.19 4.09
N ALA A 123 6.98 6.65 4.39
CA ALA A 123 5.88 6.67 3.45
C ALA A 123 4.85 7.73 3.83
N TYR A 124 4.30 8.41 2.82
CA TYR A 124 3.11 9.24 2.97
C TYR A 124 2.15 8.92 1.83
N ARG A 125 0.93 8.55 2.19
CA ARG A 125 -0.20 8.33 1.29
C ARG A 125 -1.28 9.33 1.69
N PRO A 126 -1.42 10.45 0.95
CA PRO A 126 -2.37 11.51 1.26
C PRO A 126 -3.78 10.99 1.51
N GLY A 127 -4.40 11.51 2.56
CA GLY A 127 -5.73 11.14 3.04
C GLY A 127 -5.84 9.74 3.62
N LYS A 128 -4.75 8.96 3.72
CA LYS A 128 -4.78 7.55 4.12
C LYS A 128 -3.87 7.26 5.31
N ARG A 129 -2.57 7.50 5.16
CA ARG A 129 -1.58 7.22 6.22
C ARG A 129 -0.23 7.88 5.98
N ALA A 130 0.54 8.03 7.04
CA ALA A 130 1.97 8.31 6.99
C ALA A 130 2.74 7.37 7.93
N VAL A 131 3.99 7.07 7.62
CA VAL A 131 4.88 6.27 8.45
C VAL A 131 6.21 7.00 8.59
N PHE A 132 6.62 7.24 9.82
CA PHE A 132 7.92 7.82 10.16
C PHE A 132 8.76 6.78 10.87
N ARG A 133 10.01 6.63 10.48
CA ARG A 133 11.02 5.90 11.24
C ARG A 133 11.72 6.87 12.16
N VAL A 134 11.85 6.47 13.42
CA VAL A 134 12.59 7.22 14.43
C VAL A 134 13.74 6.37 14.93
N ASP A 135 14.97 6.84 14.76
CA ASP A 135 16.14 6.25 15.41
C ASP A 135 16.47 7.07 16.65
N ALA A 136 16.31 6.47 17.83
CA ALA A 136 16.74 7.03 19.11
C ALA A 136 17.88 6.17 19.69
N GLU A 137 18.52 6.65 20.75
CA GLU A 137 19.58 5.90 21.45
C GLU A 137 19.07 4.54 21.97
N SER A 138 17.82 4.49 22.44
CA SER A 138 17.20 3.28 22.98
C SER A 138 16.80 2.26 21.90
N GLY A 139 16.78 2.64 20.63
CA GLY A 139 16.39 1.75 19.54
C GLY A 139 15.67 2.45 18.40
N ARG A 140 15.09 1.63 17.52
CA ARG A 140 14.34 2.07 16.34
C ARG A 140 12.85 1.86 16.55
N TYR A 141 12.10 2.92 16.29
CA TYR A 141 10.65 2.95 16.40
C TYR A 141 10.02 3.42 15.10
N PHE A 142 8.73 3.16 14.95
CA PHE A 142 7.94 3.64 13.84
C PHE A 142 6.69 4.34 14.37
N ILE A 143 6.47 5.56 13.89
CA ILE A 143 5.23 6.30 14.15
C ILE A 143 4.36 6.16 12.91
N LYS A 144 3.20 5.54 13.06
CA LYS A 144 2.21 5.38 12.00
C LYS A 144 1.06 6.33 12.27
N VAL A 145 0.81 7.23 11.32
CA VAL A 145 -0.32 8.16 11.34
C VAL A 145 -1.40 7.61 10.42
N VAL A 146 -2.62 7.48 10.92
CA VAL A 146 -3.80 6.92 10.24
C VAL A 146 -5.03 7.77 10.56
N ASP A 147 -6.15 7.43 9.95
CA ASP A 147 -7.45 8.00 10.33
C ASP A 147 -7.72 7.80 11.84
N PRO A 148 -8.10 8.87 12.57
CA PRO A 148 -8.42 8.82 14.01
C PRO A 148 -9.39 7.71 14.41
N ALA A 149 -10.40 7.41 13.58
CA ALA A 149 -11.40 6.39 13.88
C ALA A 149 -10.82 4.96 13.82
N SER A 150 -9.66 4.78 13.17
CA SER A 150 -9.05 3.45 12.95
C SER A 150 -7.98 3.09 13.99
N VAL A 151 -7.37 4.09 14.65
CA VAL A 151 -6.13 3.89 15.42
C VAL A 151 -6.28 2.90 16.59
N SER A 152 -7.39 2.96 17.34
CA SER A 152 -7.64 2.06 18.47
C SER A 152 -7.87 0.62 18.01
N ALA A 153 -8.57 0.44 16.88
CA ALA A 153 -8.78 -0.88 16.29
C ALA A 153 -7.46 -1.50 15.81
N ILE A 154 -6.59 -0.72 15.16
CA ILE A 154 -5.26 -1.17 14.72
C ILE A 154 -4.40 -1.54 15.95
N HIS A 155 -4.38 -0.71 17.00
CA HIS A 155 -3.67 -1.02 18.24
C HIS A 155 -4.11 -2.37 18.84
N GLY A 156 -5.43 -2.58 18.99
CA GLY A 156 -5.98 -3.83 19.49
C GLY A 156 -5.64 -5.04 18.62
N MET A 157 -5.64 -4.86 17.29
CA MET A 157 -5.28 -5.91 16.34
C MET A 157 -3.85 -6.42 16.55
N HIS A 158 -2.87 -5.52 16.74
CA HIS A 158 -1.50 -5.92 17.07
C HIS A 158 -1.43 -6.80 18.33
N GLY A 159 -2.18 -6.42 19.38
CA GLY A 159 -2.27 -7.21 20.61
C GLY A 159 -2.86 -8.61 20.38
N MET A 160 -3.88 -8.73 19.53
CA MET A 160 -4.53 -10.02 19.21
C MET A 160 -3.62 -10.97 18.43
N PHE A 161 -2.84 -10.46 17.47
CA PHE A 161 -1.85 -11.25 16.74
C PHE A 161 -0.76 -11.79 17.70
N LEU A 162 -0.22 -10.92 18.55
CA LEU A 162 0.80 -11.30 19.54
C LEU A 162 0.28 -12.33 20.54
N ALA A 163 -0.95 -12.18 21.02
CA ALA A 163 -1.60 -13.12 21.94
C ALA A 163 -1.79 -14.53 21.34
N ARG A 164 -1.74 -14.65 19.99
CA ARG A 164 -1.79 -15.92 19.26
C ARG A 164 -0.43 -16.39 18.75
N GLY A 165 0.65 -15.75 19.20
CA GLY A 165 2.01 -16.14 18.85
C GLY A 165 2.42 -15.75 17.42
N VAL A 166 1.60 -14.98 16.70
CA VAL A 166 2.00 -14.38 15.42
C VAL A 166 2.74 -13.09 15.74
N ARG A 167 4.06 -13.09 15.54
CA ARG A 167 4.87 -11.90 15.81
C ARG A 167 4.58 -10.83 14.77
N VAL A 168 4.13 -9.68 15.27
CA VAL A 168 3.92 -8.42 14.55
C VAL A 168 4.65 -7.31 15.32
N PRO A 169 4.83 -6.09 14.79
CA PRO A 169 5.34 -4.97 15.58
C PRO A 169 4.59 -4.85 16.90
N HIS A 170 5.28 -4.62 18.01
CA HIS A 170 4.58 -4.30 19.26
C HIS A 170 4.02 -2.88 19.14
N SER A 171 2.72 -2.73 19.36
CA SER A 171 2.15 -1.39 19.51
C SER A 171 2.37 -0.92 20.94
N LEU A 172 3.28 0.04 21.11
CA LEU A 172 3.66 0.62 22.40
C LEU A 172 2.58 1.55 22.96
N GLY A 173 1.69 2.02 22.10
CA GLY A 173 0.53 2.81 22.45
C GLY A 173 0.06 3.65 21.28
N TYR A 174 -1.02 4.40 21.50
CA TYR A 174 -1.63 5.25 20.48
C TYR A 174 -2.17 6.57 21.07
N ALA A 175 -2.46 7.53 20.20
CA ALA A 175 -3.20 8.74 20.52
C ALA A 175 -4.44 8.84 19.64
N ASP A 176 -5.54 9.33 20.22
CA ASP A 176 -6.85 9.45 19.55
C ASP A 176 -6.83 10.36 18.30
N SER A 177 -5.80 11.19 18.15
CA SER A 177 -5.56 12.00 16.95
C SER A 177 -5.12 11.18 15.71
N GLY A 178 -5.05 9.85 15.82
CA GLY A 178 -4.68 8.96 14.72
C GLY A 178 -3.21 8.57 14.69
N MET A 179 -2.52 8.56 15.83
CA MET A 179 -1.10 8.22 15.91
C MET A 179 -0.89 6.89 16.62
N LEU A 180 -0.10 5.99 16.04
CA LEU A 180 0.29 4.70 16.61
C LEU A 180 1.82 4.64 16.71
N LEU A 181 2.33 4.27 17.89
CA LEU A 181 3.76 4.03 18.09
C LEU A 181 4.03 2.52 18.06
N LEU A 182 4.97 2.12 17.21
CA LEU A 182 5.33 0.73 16.96
C LEU A 182 6.82 0.49 17.21
N ASP A 183 7.16 -0.65 17.81
CA ASP A 183 8.52 -1.16 17.83
C ASP A 183 8.94 -1.69 16.45
N ARG A 184 10.25 -1.71 16.21
CA ARG A 184 10.81 -2.42 15.05
C ARG A 184 10.50 -3.92 15.15
N LEU A 185 9.98 -4.50 14.06
CA LEU A 185 9.97 -5.95 13.87
C LEU A 185 11.40 -6.46 13.56
N PRO A 186 11.96 -7.40 14.36
CA PRO A 186 13.27 -7.98 14.07
C PRO A 186 13.27 -8.86 12.82
N GLY A 187 14.44 -9.03 12.21
CA GLY A 187 14.63 -9.85 11.01
C GLY A 187 14.87 -9.03 9.74
N ASP A 188 15.00 -9.76 8.65
CA ASP A 188 15.08 -9.24 7.29
C ASP A 188 13.75 -9.51 6.57
N SER A 189 13.36 -8.65 5.61
CA SER A 189 12.21 -8.98 4.77
C SER A 189 12.52 -10.18 3.88
N ALA A 190 11.56 -11.07 3.67
CA ALA A 190 11.72 -12.24 2.81
C ALA A 190 12.09 -11.83 1.38
N ALA A 191 11.58 -10.68 0.91
CA ALA A 191 11.96 -10.10 -0.38
C ALA A 191 13.47 -9.80 -0.48
N ALA A 192 14.09 -9.32 0.61
CA ALA A 192 15.52 -9.04 0.65
C ALA A 192 16.37 -10.33 0.68
N ARG A 193 15.79 -11.45 1.14
CA ARG A 193 16.44 -12.76 1.22
C ARG A 193 16.04 -13.72 0.11
N ILE A 194 15.41 -13.22 -0.97
CA ILE A 194 14.83 -14.08 -2.02
C ILE A 194 15.83 -15.09 -2.60
N ALA A 195 17.09 -14.70 -2.77
CA ALA A 195 18.14 -15.57 -3.29
C ALA A 195 18.39 -16.81 -2.39
N ASP A 196 18.19 -16.68 -1.08
CA ASP A 196 18.37 -17.78 -0.12
C ASP A 196 17.14 -18.69 -0.02
N ILE A 197 15.95 -18.15 -0.28
CA ILE A 197 14.67 -18.83 -0.01
C ILE A 197 13.90 -19.25 -1.27
N GLY A 198 14.26 -18.73 -2.45
CA GLY A 198 13.51 -18.89 -3.71
C GLY A 198 13.24 -20.34 -4.09
N GLY A 199 14.17 -21.24 -3.75
CA GLY A 199 14.05 -22.68 -3.97
C GLY A 199 13.95 -23.52 -2.69
N ASP A 200 13.81 -22.91 -1.51
CA ASP A 200 13.85 -23.65 -0.25
C ASP A 200 12.44 -24.13 0.15
N PRO A 201 12.15 -25.45 0.12
CA PRO A 201 10.84 -25.97 0.51
C PRO A 201 10.50 -25.72 1.98
N ARG A 202 11.50 -25.48 2.84
CA ARG A 202 11.28 -25.14 4.26
C ARG A 202 10.63 -23.77 4.40
N PHE A 203 10.95 -22.82 3.52
CA PHE A 203 10.31 -21.50 3.52
C PHE A 203 8.81 -21.61 3.22
N LEU A 204 8.43 -22.42 2.23
CA LEU A 204 7.02 -22.67 1.90
C LEU A 204 6.27 -23.35 3.06
N SER A 205 6.93 -24.29 3.74
CA SER A 205 6.37 -24.92 4.95
C SER A 205 6.19 -23.89 6.08
N SER A 206 7.13 -22.95 6.22
CA SER A 206 7.03 -21.85 7.18
C SER A 206 5.91 -20.86 6.83
N LEU A 207 5.64 -20.63 5.54
CA LEU A 207 4.54 -19.80 5.06
C LEU A 207 3.18 -20.44 5.36
N ASP A 208 3.06 -21.75 5.14
CA ASP A 208 1.85 -22.50 5.51
C ASP A 208 1.61 -22.46 7.02
N ALA A 209 2.66 -22.60 7.83
CA ALA A 209 2.56 -22.45 9.27
C ALA A 209 2.10 -21.04 9.69
N LEU A 210 2.63 -19.99 9.04
CA LEU A 210 2.20 -18.60 9.29
C LEU A 210 0.69 -18.43 9.00
N THR A 211 0.21 -18.88 7.85
CA THR A 211 -1.21 -18.72 7.48
C THR A 211 -2.14 -19.49 8.40
N LEU A 212 -1.76 -20.70 8.81
CA LEU A 212 -2.50 -21.49 9.81
C LEU A 212 -2.55 -20.81 11.18
N HIS A 213 -1.47 -20.17 11.63
CA HIS A 213 -1.47 -19.41 12.88
C HIS A 213 -2.30 -18.12 12.77
N MET A 214 -2.21 -17.39 11.66
CA MET A 214 -3.02 -16.18 11.44
C MET A 214 -4.51 -16.50 11.44
N ALA A 215 -4.92 -17.62 10.83
CA ALA A 215 -6.31 -18.06 10.81
C ALA A 215 -6.94 -18.26 12.21
N GLN A 216 -6.11 -18.43 13.26
CA GLN A 216 -6.55 -18.58 14.65
C GLN A 216 -6.68 -17.25 15.40
N VAL A 217 -6.32 -16.12 14.78
CA VAL A 217 -6.47 -14.80 15.38
C VAL A 217 -7.97 -14.42 15.43
N PRO A 218 -8.53 -14.09 16.60
CA PRO A 218 -9.98 -13.96 16.78
C PRO A 218 -10.51 -12.60 16.30
N LEU A 219 -10.23 -12.23 15.04
CA LEU A 219 -10.68 -10.97 14.45
C LEU A 219 -12.20 -10.97 14.22
N THR A 220 -12.83 -9.81 14.41
CA THR A 220 -14.28 -9.63 14.19
C THR A 220 -14.59 -8.80 12.94
N GLY A 221 -13.68 -7.90 12.56
CA GLY A 221 -13.77 -7.11 11.34
C GLY A 221 -13.41 -7.93 10.10
N TYR A 222 -13.93 -7.52 8.94
CA TYR A 222 -13.52 -8.09 7.66
C TYR A 222 -12.16 -7.57 7.23
N ALA A 223 -11.38 -8.43 6.57
CA ALA A 223 -10.16 -8.00 5.90
C ALA A 223 -10.49 -7.01 4.78
N ARG A 224 -9.45 -6.38 4.22
CA ARG A 224 -9.58 -5.65 2.95
C ARG A 224 -10.30 -6.55 1.93
N ALA A 225 -11.32 -5.99 1.26
CA ALA A 225 -12.10 -6.75 0.29
C ALA A 225 -11.18 -7.36 -0.78
N SER A 226 -11.39 -8.66 -1.07
CA SER A 226 -10.67 -9.38 -2.12
C SER A 226 -10.65 -8.60 -3.42
N LEU A 227 -9.47 -8.49 -4.04
CA LEU A 227 -9.33 -7.83 -5.33
C LEU A 227 -10.08 -8.56 -6.43
N ALA A 228 -10.38 -9.86 -6.29
CA ALA A 228 -11.19 -10.62 -7.25
C ALA A 228 -12.55 -9.95 -7.51
N LYS A 229 -13.13 -9.29 -6.50
CA LYS A 229 -14.39 -8.54 -6.63
C LYS A 229 -14.26 -7.25 -7.45
N ARG A 230 -13.05 -6.85 -7.82
CA ARG A 230 -12.73 -5.64 -8.60
C ARG A 230 -12.41 -5.94 -10.07
N ALA A 231 -12.59 -7.17 -10.55
CA ALA A 231 -12.27 -7.56 -11.93
C ALA A 231 -12.91 -6.61 -12.98
N ASP A 232 -14.21 -6.32 -12.86
CA ASP A 232 -14.92 -5.42 -13.77
C ASP A 232 -14.38 -3.98 -13.71
N TRP A 233 -14.00 -3.52 -12.52
CA TRP A 233 -13.39 -2.20 -12.33
C TRP A 233 -12.05 -2.10 -13.07
N TYR A 234 -11.21 -3.15 -13.01
CA TYR A 234 -9.95 -3.19 -13.73
C TYR A 234 -10.17 -3.17 -15.26
N SER A 235 -11.16 -3.90 -15.77
CA SER A 235 -11.52 -3.87 -17.19
C SER A 235 -11.94 -2.48 -17.65
N SER A 236 -12.86 -1.85 -16.91
CA SER A 236 -13.32 -0.50 -17.21
C SER A 236 -12.17 0.51 -17.17
N ARG A 237 -11.24 0.40 -16.22
CA ARG A 237 -10.09 1.31 -16.14
C ARG A 237 -9.05 1.07 -17.21
N MET A 238 -8.78 -0.18 -17.56
CA MET A 238 -7.87 -0.49 -18.67
C MET A 238 -8.37 0.11 -19.98
N ARG A 239 -9.67 0.00 -20.28
CA ARG A 239 -10.28 0.61 -21.47
C ARG A 239 -10.07 2.12 -21.56
N GLN A 240 -10.06 2.81 -20.42
CA GLN A 240 -9.90 4.26 -20.36
C GLN A 240 -8.44 4.70 -20.47
N ILE A 241 -7.52 3.94 -19.86
CA ILE A 241 -6.13 4.36 -19.69
C ILE A 241 -5.20 3.79 -20.77
N ALA A 242 -5.42 2.53 -21.16
CA ALA A 242 -4.62 1.84 -22.17
C ALA A 242 -5.51 1.00 -23.10
N PRO A 243 -6.21 1.65 -24.06
CA PRO A 243 -7.17 0.99 -24.95
C PRO A 243 -6.61 -0.20 -25.72
N ALA A 244 -5.29 -0.23 -26.00
CA ALA A 244 -4.61 -1.33 -26.66
C ALA A 244 -4.73 -2.68 -25.92
N PHE A 245 -4.93 -2.66 -24.60
CA PHE A 245 -5.09 -3.87 -23.78
C PHE A 245 -6.55 -4.12 -23.35
N ALA A 246 -7.50 -3.31 -23.83
CA ALA A 246 -8.88 -3.30 -23.33
C ALA A 246 -9.60 -4.63 -23.57
N ASP A 247 -9.63 -5.11 -24.82
CA ASP A 247 -10.37 -6.33 -25.19
C ASP A 247 -9.78 -7.55 -24.49
N ARG A 248 -8.45 -7.64 -24.45
CA ARG A 248 -7.73 -8.71 -23.75
C ARG A 248 -8.06 -8.71 -22.25
N THR A 249 -8.02 -7.54 -21.61
CA THR A 249 -8.33 -7.42 -20.17
C THR A 249 -9.79 -7.73 -19.89
N GLN A 250 -10.71 -7.34 -20.78
CA GLN A 250 -12.12 -7.69 -20.67
C GLN A 250 -12.33 -9.21 -20.69
N VAL A 251 -11.75 -9.93 -21.65
CA VAL A 251 -11.87 -11.39 -21.73
C VAL A 251 -11.34 -12.05 -20.45
N LEU A 252 -10.18 -11.61 -19.96
CA LEU A 252 -9.57 -12.13 -18.73
C LEU A 252 -10.43 -11.88 -17.50
N THR A 253 -10.89 -10.65 -17.30
CA THR A 253 -11.69 -10.26 -16.13
C THR A 253 -13.06 -10.96 -16.12
N GLN A 254 -13.68 -11.17 -17.28
CA GLN A 254 -14.90 -11.98 -17.40
C GLN A 254 -14.65 -13.46 -17.03
N ALA A 255 -13.50 -14.03 -17.44
CA ALA A 255 -13.13 -15.38 -17.06
C ALA A 255 -12.85 -15.49 -15.55
N ILE A 256 -12.13 -14.53 -14.97
CA ILE A 256 -11.88 -14.43 -13.53
C ILE A 256 -13.20 -14.38 -12.76
N ALA A 257 -14.10 -13.46 -13.11
CA ALA A 257 -15.37 -13.27 -12.40
C ALA A 257 -16.23 -14.54 -12.40
N ARG A 258 -16.29 -15.24 -13.55
CA ARG A 258 -16.97 -16.53 -13.67
C ARG A 258 -16.32 -17.62 -12.82
N ILE A 259 -15.02 -17.86 -12.97
CA ILE A 259 -14.31 -18.92 -12.24
C ILE A 259 -14.37 -18.68 -10.73
N TYR A 260 -14.17 -17.43 -10.28
CA TYR A 260 -14.25 -17.09 -8.85
C TYR A 260 -15.67 -17.21 -8.32
N GLY A 261 -16.68 -16.80 -9.09
CA GLY A 261 -18.10 -16.92 -8.73
C GLY A 261 -18.61 -18.36 -8.64
N ASP A 262 -18.10 -19.24 -9.52
CA ASP A 262 -18.46 -20.67 -9.55
C ASP A 262 -17.70 -21.49 -8.50
N ALA A 263 -16.62 -20.95 -7.93
CA ALA A 263 -15.81 -21.65 -6.95
C ALA A 263 -16.56 -21.83 -5.61
N LYS A 264 -16.33 -22.98 -4.98
CA LYS A 264 -16.91 -23.30 -3.67
C LYS A 264 -16.39 -22.29 -2.64
N GLN A 265 -17.32 -21.56 -2.02
CA GLN A 265 -17.00 -20.65 -0.93
C GLN A 265 -16.57 -21.45 0.31
N GLU A 266 -15.51 -20.99 0.97
CA GLU A 266 -15.08 -21.52 2.26
C GLU A 266 -15.45 -20.59 3.40
N ALA A 267 -15.41 -21.12 4.62
CA ALA A 267 -15.56 -20.31 5.81
C ALA A 267 -14.45 -19.26 5.87
N LEU A 268 -14.82 -18.02 6.20
CA LEU A 268 -13.86 -16.95 6.35
C LEU A 268 -12.95 -17.24 7.54
N VAL A 269 -11.67 -16.91 7.38
CA VAL A 269 -10.65 -17.00 8.43
C VAL A 269 -9.95 -15.65 8.56
N ALA A 270 -9.23 -15.45 9.66
CA ALA A 270 -8.34 -14.30 9.76
C ALA A 270 -7.20 -14.42 8.74
N ILE A 271 -7.13 -13.46 7.82
CA ILE A 271 -6.11 -13.33 6.79
C ILE A 271 -5.38 -11.99 6.95
N HIS A 272 -4.23 -11.83 6.30
CA HIS A 272 -3.51 -10.55 6.22
C HIS A 272 -4.21 -9.55 5.31
N GLY A 273 -4.76 -9.99 4.16
CA GLY A 273 -5.51 -9.15 3.21
C GLY A 273 -4.65 -8.32 2.23
N ASP A 274 -3.32 -8.40 2.34
CA ASP A 274 -2.36 -7.78 1.41
C ASP A 274 -0.96 -8.45 1.51
N MET A 275 -0.92 -9.78 1.62
CA MET A 275 0.33 -10.48 1.88
C MET A 275 1.30 -10.39 0.70
N HIS A 276 2.53 -9.95 0.96
CA HIS A 276 3.65 -10.01 0.01
C HIS A 276 4.98 -10.20 0.74
N LEU A 277 6.03 -10.64 0.04
CA LEU A 277 7.35 -10.95 0.64
C LEU A 277 8.04 -9.75 1.33
N GLY A 278 7.59 -8.53 1.04
CA GLY A 278 8.05 -7.33 1.74
C GLY A 278 7.49 -7.18 3.16
N GLN A 279 6.33 -7.79 3.45
CA GLN A 279 5.71 -7.80 4.78
C GLN A 279 6.09 -9.02 5.61
N ILE A 280 6.66 -10.06 5.02
CA ILE A 280 7.07 -11.28 5.72
C ILE A 280 8.51 -11.11 6.20
N PHE A 281 8.76 -11.35 7.48
CA PHE A 281 10.08 -11.20 8.09
C PHE A 281 10.65 -12.56 8.46
N VAL A 282 11.91 -12.77 8.11
CA VAL A 282 12.63 -14.03 8.29
C VAL A 282 13.82 -13.88 9.23
N ASP A 283 14.23 -15.00 9.82
CA ASP A 283 15.43 -15.05 10.65
C ASP A 283 16.69 -14.78 9.80
N PRO A 284 17.56 -13.82 10.17
CA PRO A 284 18.75 -13.52 9.39
C PRO A 284 19.75 -14.69 9.32
N ALA A 285 19.78 -15.56 10.34
CA ALA A 285 20.65 -16.72 10.38
C ALA A 285 20.03 -17.94 9.68
N GLU A 286 18.69 -18.03 9.69
CA GLU A 286 17.93 -19.09 9.03
C GLU A 286 16.82 -18.49 8.14
N PRO A 287 17.14 -17.94 6.95
CA PRO A 287 16.19 -17.18 6.14
C PRO A 287 14.93 -17.93 5.71
N TRP A 288 14.94 -19.27 5.74
CA TRP A 288 13.75 -20.08 5.50
C TRP A 288 12.71 -20.00 6.62
N ARG A 289 13.10 -19.54 7.81
CA ARG A 289 12.25 -19.47 9.00
C ARG A 289 11.58 -18.10 9.08
N ILE A 290 10.27 -18.07 8.90
CA ILE A 290 9.47 -16.86 9.12
C ILE A 290 9.35 -16.59 10.62
N ILE A 291 9.71 -15.37 11.02
CA ILE A 291 9.71 -14.93 12.42
C ILE A 291 8.74 -13.78 12.70
N GLY A 292 8.07 -13.24 11.68
CA GLY A 292 7.02 -12.24 11.87
C GLY A 292 6.41 -11.71 10.58
N VAL A 293 5.41 -10.84 10.75
CA VAL A 293 4.70 -10.17 9.65
C VAL A 293 4.45 -8.69 9.97
N LEU A 294 4.54 -7.83 8.96
CA LEU A 294 4.30 -6.38 9.01
C LEU A 294 2.94 -5.99 8.40
N ASP A 295 2.57 -4.73 8.57
CA ASP A 295 1.41 -4.05 7.93
C ASP A 295 0.08 -4.83 7.98
N ILE A 296 -0.31 -5.26 9.18
CA ILE A 296 -1.56 -5.98 9.42
C ILE A 296 -2.82 -5.09 9.37
N ASP A 297 -2.73 -3.82 8.97
CA ASP A 297 -3.90 -2.92 8.90
C ASP A 297 -5.04 -3.45 8.02
N THR A 298 -4.69 -4.28 7.02
CA THR A 298 -5.65 -4.88 6.10
C THR A 298 -6.21 -6.21 6.58
N ALA A 299 -5.75 -6.70 7.74
CA ALA A 299 -6.10 -8.00 8.25
C ALA A 299 -7.53 -8.04 8.80
N GLY A 300 -8.14 -9.21 8.73
CA GLY A 300 -9.51 -9.44 9.16
C GLY A 300 -10.06 -10.76 8.63
N MET A 301 -11.34 -10.98 8.83
CA MET A 301 -12.05 -12.15 8.30
C MET A 301 -12.15 -12.05 6.77
N GLY A 302 -11.56 -13.00 6.05
CA GLY A 302 -11.50 -13.02 4.60
C GLY A 302 -11.39 -14.43 4.02
N ASP A 303 -11.33 -14.50 2.69
CA ASP A 303 -11.20 -15.76 1.98
C ASP A 303 -9.79 -16.34 2.23
N PRO A 304 -9.62 -17.58 2.72
CA PRO A 304 -8.29 -18.18 2.92
C PRO A 304 -7.43 -18.23 1.64
N ALA A 305 -8.04 -18.14 0.46
CA ALA A 305 -7.34 -18.08 -0.82
C ALA A 305 -6.72 -16.70 -1.12
N ASP A 306 -7.21 -15.62 -0.50
CA ASP A 306 -6.78 -14.23 -0.81
C ASP A 306 -5.29 -14.03 -0.60
N ASP A 307 -4.82 -14.46 0.55
CA ASP A 307 -3.45 -14.27 1.02
C ASP A 307 -2.43 -14.98 0.11
N ARG A 308 -2.75 -16.19 -0.35
CA ARG A 308 -1.92 -16.94 -1.32
C ARG A 308 -1.96 -16.33 -2.72
N GLY A 309 -3.14 -15.89 -3.16
CA GLY A 309 -3.32 -15.25 -4.47
C GLY A 309 -2.57 -13.91 -4.56
N ALA A 310 -2.67 -13.10 -3.51
CA ALA A 310 -1.96 -11.83 -3.38
C ALA A 310 -0.43 -12.04 -3.40
N LEU A 311 0.07 -12.97 -2.58
CA LEU A 311 1.50 -13.26 -2.50
C LEU A 311 2.08 -13.65 -3.86
N TYR A 312 1.39 -14.53 -4.60
CA TYR A 312 1.82 -14.93 -5.95
C TYR A 312 1.90 -13.74 -6.91
N GLY A 313 0.82 -12.93 -6.96
CA GLY A 313 0.77 -11.75 -7.82
C GLY A 313 1.93 -10.80 -7.54
N HIS A 314 2.22 -10.55 -6.26
CA HIS A 314 3.36 -9.73 -5.86
C HIS A 314 4.72 -10.35 -6.21
N ILE A 315 4.91 -11.66 -6.07
CA ILE A 315 6.15 -12.34 -6.46
C ILE A 315 6.43 -12.17 -7.96
N CYS A 316 5.43 -12.37 -8.82
CA CYS A 316 5.57 -12.17 -10.26
C CYS A 316 5.98 -10.73 -10.59
N VAL A 317 5.40 -9.74 -9.91
CA VAL A 317 5.76 -8.32 -10.11
C VAL A 317 7.18 -8.05 -9.63
N SER A 318 7.56 -8.54 -8.45
CA SER A 318 8.92 -8.38 -7.91
C SER A 318 9.98 -9.04 -8.80
N SER A 319 9.66 -10.15 -9.46
CA SER A 319 10.51 -10.74 -10.51
C SER A 319 10.72 -9.77 -11.68
N LEU A 320 9.64 -9.22 -12.24
CA LEU A 320 9.73 -8.30 -13.38
C LEU A 320 10.49 -7.02 -13.02
N GLU A 321 10.30 -6.50 -11.80
CA GLU A 321 11.06 -5.36 -11.28
C GLU A 321 12.54 -5.70 -11.09
N ALA A 322 12.86 -6.90 -10.59
CA ALA A 322 14.25 -7.37 -10.46
C ALA A 322 14.92 -7.50 -11.83
N ALA A 323 14.23 -8.05 -12.83
CA ALA A 323 14.72 -8.14 -14.21
C ALA A 323 14.99 -6.76 -14.80
N ALA A 324 14.05 -5.81 -14.64
CA ALA A 324 14.20 -4.44 -15.11
C ALA A 324 15.37 -3.70 -14.43
N ALA A 325 15.67 -4.05 -13.18
CA ALA A 325 16.81 -3.52 -12.43
C ALA A 325 18.14 -4.27 -12.70
N GLY A 326 18.17 -5.24 -13.62
CA GLY A 326 19.37 -6.02 -13.95
C GLY A 326 19.79 -7.04 -12.87
N ARG A 327 18.90 -7.41 -11.95
CA ARG A 327 19.15 -8.37 -10.87
C ARG A 327 18.70 -9.78 -11.26
N ALA A 328 19.42 -10.40 -12.20
CA ALA A 328 19.07 -11.70 -12.79
C ALA A 328 18.92 -12.84 -11.77
N ASP A 329 19.77 -12.88 -10.74
CA ASP A 329 19.70 -13.91 -9.69
C ASP A 329 18.41 -13.79 -8.87
N ALA A 330 18.02 -12.56 -8.53
CA ALA A 330 16.78 -12.30 -7.80
C ALA A 330 15.55 -12.61 -8.66
N ASP A 331 15.56 -12.24 -9.95
CA ASP A 331 14.50 -12.61 -10.90
C ASP A 331 14.31 -14.13 -10.97
N THR A 332 15.42 -14.86 -11.13
CA THR A 332 15.42 -16.33 -11.16
C THR A 332 14.83 -16.92 -9.87
N ALA A 333 15.25 -16.40 -8.71
CA ALA A 333 14.76 -16.88 -7.42
C ALA A 333 13.27 -16.58 -7.19
N PHE A 334 12.78 -15.41 -7.61
CA PHE A 334 11.34 -15.10 -7.58
C PHE A 334 10.55 -16.04 -8.50
N TRP A 335 11.01 -16.29 -9.73
CA TRP A 335 10.35 -17.22 -10.66
C TRP A 335 10.35 -18.66 -10.17
N GLN A 336 11.43 -19.09 -9.53
CA GLN A 336 11.49 -20.41 -8.91
C GLN A 336 10.40 -20.56 -7.84
N MET A 337 10.30 -19.57 -6.94
CA MET A 337 9.28 -19.57 -5.89
C MET A 337 7.86 -19.51 -6.48
N ALA A 338 7.61 -18.63 -7.46
CA ALA A 338 6.32 -18.54 -8.15
C ALA A 338 5.93 -19.89 -8.76
N THR A 339 6.85 -20.54 -9.46
CA THR A 339 6.62 -21.85 -10.08
C THR A 339 6.23 -22.89 -9.04
N THR A 340 6.95 -22.96 -7.92
CA THR A 340 6.64 -23.92 -6.84
C THR A 340 5.29 -23.62 -6.19
N LEU A 341 4.96 -22.36 -5.92
CA LEU A 341 3.66 -21.95 -5.38
C LEU A 341 2.52 -22.35 -6.33
N ARG A 342 2.66 -22.01 -7.62
CA ARG A 342 1.65 -22.30 -8.64
C ARG A 342 1.41 -23.80 -8.80
N ALA A 343 2.45 -24.64 -8.69
CA ALA A 343 2.30 -26.09 -8.72
C ALA A 343 1.39 -26.61 -7.58
N GLY A 344 1.35 -25.91 -6.45
CA GLY A 344 0.45 -26.22 -5.32
C GLY A 344 -0.97 -25.65 -5.45
N PHE A 345 -1.29 -24.89 -6.51
CA PHE A 345 -2.62 -24.29 -6.68
C PHE A 345 -3.64 -25.32 -7.17
N SER A 346 -4.28 -26.00 -6.22
CA SER A 346 -5.46 -26.85 -6.45
C SER A 346 -6.79 -26.08 -6.42
N ASP A 347 -6.83 -24.92 -5.76
CA ASP A 347 -8.02 -24.09 -5.62
C ASP A 347 -8.10 -23.02 -6.72
N TRP A 348 -9.23 -23.01 -7.44
CA TRP A 348 -9.52 -22.01 -8.47
C TRP A 348 -9.64 -20.59 -7.91
N ARG A 349 -10.04 -20.41 -6.65
CA ARG A 349 -10.08 -19.09 -6.01
C ARG A 349 -8.69 -18.46 -5.96
N VAL A 350 -7.68 -19.21 -5.54
CA VAL A 350 -6.29 -18.74 -5.48
C VAL A 350 -5.82 -18.27 -6.86
N ARG A 351 -6.11 -19.07 -7.90
CA ARG A 351 -5.77 -18.75 -9.29
C ARG A 351 -6.47 -17.48 -9.79
N SER A 352 -7.77 -17.35 -9.53
CA SER A 352 -8.55 -16.16 -9.91
C SER A 352 -8.08 -14.90 -9.19
N ILE A 353 -7.79 -15.00 -7.89
CA ILE A 353 -7.29 -13.87 -7.10
C ILE A 353 -5.90 -13.46 -7.61
N ALA A 354 -4.97 -14.41 -7.78
CA ALA A 354 -3.65 -14.17 -8.36
C ALA A 354 -3.73 -13.50 -9.74
N ALA A 355 -4.56 -14.04 -10.64
CA ALA A 355 -4.79 -13.44 -11.95
C ALA A 355 -5.33 -12.00 -11.85
N THR A 356 -6.18 -11.72 -10.87
CA THR A 356 -6.70 -10.37 -10.63
C THR A 356 -5.63 -9.40 -10.15
N HIS A 357 -4.73 -9.84 -9.25
CA HIS A 357 -3.58 -9.05 -8.85
C HIS A 357 -2.70 -8.70 -10.06
N LEU A 358 -2.40 -9.68 -10.92
CA LEU A 358 -1.61 -9.45 -12.14
C LEU A 358 -2.27 -8.46 -13.10
N VAL A 359 -3.59 -8.55 -13.31
CA VAL A 359 -4.36 -7.55 -14.09
C VAL A 359 -4.28 -6.16 -13.46
N GLY A 360 -4.38 -6.06 -12.13
CA GLY A 360 -4.24 -4.80 -11.41
C GLY A 360 -2.85 -4.16 -11.58
N HIS A 361 -1.79 -4.96 -11.52
CA HIS A 361 -0.42 -4.50 -11.77
C HIS A 361 -0.17 -4.17 -13.24
N ALA A 362 -0.79 -4.90 -14.17
CA ALA A 362 -0.76 -4.59 -15.59
C ALA A 362 -1.38 -3.21 -15.85
N LEU A 363 -2.52 -2.89 -15.23
CA LEU A 363 -3.14 -1.56 -15.30
C LEU A 363 -2.20 -0.47 -14.76
N ALA A 364 -1.62 -0.68 -13.58
CA ALA A 364 -0.71 0.29 -12.97
C ALA A 364 0.53 0.54 -13.85
N THR A 365 1.00 -0.48 -14.54
CA THR A 365 2.16 -0.40 -15.45
C THR A 365 1.80 0.31 -16.74
N ALA A 366 0.70 -0.08 -17.40
CA ALA A 366 0.21 0.54 -18.62
C ALA A 366 -0.12 2.03 -18.43
N SER A 367 -0.54 2.42 -17.21
CA SER A 367 -0.80 3.82 -16.85
C SER A 367 0.42 4.72 -16.94
N LYS A 368 1.64 4.17 -16.94
CA LYS A 368 2.89 4.93 -17.09
C LYS A 368 3.18 5.32 -18.54
N GLN A 369 2.49 4.71 -19.53
CA GLN A 369 2.59 5.04 -20.97
C GLN A 369 4.04 5.03 -21.52
N THR A 370 4.81 4.00 -21.19
CA THR A 370 6.17 3.78 -21.73
C THR A 370 6.23 2.49 -22.54
N GLU A 371 7.08 2.42 -23.57
CA GLU A 371 7.28 1.19 -24.36
C GLU A 371 7.72 -0.01 -23.51
N SER A 372 8.58 0.22 -22.52
CA SER A 372 8.97 -0.79 -21.54
C SER A 372 7.79 -1.24 -20.67
N GLY A 373 6.86 -0.33 -20.37
CA GLY A 373 5.65 -0.61 -19.61
C GLY A 373 4.68 -1.49 -20.37
N ASP A 374 4.56 -1.33 -21.69
CA ASP A 374 3.71 -2.18 -22.53
C ASP A 374 4.21 -3.63 -22.55
N GLY A 375 5.52 -3.83 -22.69
CA GLY A 375 6.11 -5.18 -22.62
C GLY A 375 5.86 -5.88 -21.28
N VAL A 376 6.00 -5.16 -20.16
CA VAL A 376 5.70 -5.69 -18.82
C VAL A 376 4.20 -5.97 -18.67
N THR A 377 3.33 -5.10 -19.19
CA THR A 377 1.87 -5.27 -19.19
C THR A 377 1.47 -6.55 -19.91
N VAL A 378 2.04 -6.82 -21.10
CA VAL A 378 1.80 -8.05 -21.86
C VAL A 378 2.19 -9.28 -21.04
N ARG A 379 3.39 -9.30 -20.45
CA ARG A 379 3.85 -10.44 -19.62
C ARG A 379 2.95 -10.71 -18.42
N LEU A 380 2.48 -9.66 -17.74
CA LEU A 380 1.55 -9.80 -16.62
C LEU A 380 0.19 -10.38 -17.06
N LEU A 381 -0.34 -9.94 -18.21
CA LEU A 381 -1.58 -10.48 -18.76
C LEU A 381 -1.41 -11.91 -19.31
N ASP A 382 -0.23 -12.28 -19.83
CA ASP A 382 0.10 -13.64 -20.25
C ASP A 382 0.11 -14.59 -19.05
N GLU A 383 0.76 -14.17 -17.96
CA GLU A 383 0.81 -14.97 -16.74
C GLU A 383 -0.59 -15.12 -16.12
N ALA A 384 -1.37 -14.03 -16.07
CA ALA A 384 -2.76 -14.05 -15.61
C ALA A 384 -3.62 -15.04 -16.42
N ASP A 385 -3.52 -15.02 -17.75
CA ASP A 385 -4.22 -15.96 -18.63
C ASP A 385 -3.82 -17.41 -18.35
N SER A 386 -2.53 -17.66 -18.14
CA SER A 386 -2.00 -18.99 -17.91
C SER A 386 -2.49 -19.61 -16.59
N LEU A 387 -2.82 -18.81 -15.58
CA LEU A 387 -3.38 -19.27 -14.30
C LEU A 387 -4.80 -19.82 -14.46
N LEU A 388 -5.56 -19.33 -15.44
CA LEU A 388 -6.98 -19.65 -15.67
C LEU A 388 -7.18 -20.84 -16.61
N ARG A 389 -6.10 -21.38 -17.19
CA ARG A 389 -6.13 -22.59 -18.03
C ARG A 389 -6.07 -23.83 -17.13
N ALA A 390 -6.92 -24.82 -17.42
CA ALA A 390 -6.76 -26.16 -16.87
C ALA A 390 -5.50 -26.79 -17.47
N HIS A 391 -4.65 -27.37 -16.63
CA HIS A 391 -3.48 -28.15 -17.06
C HIS A 391 -3.87 -29.59 -17.32
#